data_AF-A0A7Y1YAA2-F1
#
_entry.id   AF-A0A7Y1YAA2-F1
#
_cell.length_a   1.000
_cell.length_b   1.000
_cell.length_c   1.000
_cell.angle_alpha   90.00
_cell.angle_beta   90.00
_cell.angle_gamma   90.00
#
_symmetry.space_group_name_H-M   'P 1'
#
loop_
_entity.id
_entity.type
_entity.pdbx_description
1 polymer ?
#
loop_
_entity_poly.entity_id
_entity_poly.type
_entity_poly.pdbx_seq_one_letter_code
_entity_poly.pdbx_strand_id
1 'polypeptide(L)'
;MNWILAHADEPTLRSAGDYVGSPMYAVISEHQFAFIVALTLLAAAFVIRRLANRGNAWASRLVGPYDTLNTASRFLFWMLLVAGSIHIALLPGHEPSIWSVGYLLVGSAELYLAKQVWDETLRKRHAKLVLWGSLIGYTVTGLAGVVPDQIGLGTKLIELAALAMLMQPALTDSKPRGRIRRTLSTTGLVAMIVFVGIGAWVGAFAGGGGHHLGESAGPGTLIPQGEDREPTAHEIEEAQLLFEATRDATRKYEDPAVAAADGYDVGNIFGLDYHAPNAAYQSDGRVLDPSRPENLIYAVGPDGPVLVGVMYEAEELGKPGPAVGGPLTVWHGHDHICFSLTPPALAGLTSPYGVCPAGTLTMPITGEMLHVFVLDEAPDRFGHLEEDWLTAYLNGEPLPEVYGEASDS
;
A
#
# COMPACT_ATOMS: atom_id res chain seq x y z
N MET A 1 23.03 12.45 -28.89
CA MET A 1 23.51 12.84 -27.55
C MET A 1 22.32 13.46 -26.88
N ASN A 2 21.81 12.83 -25.81
CA ASN A 2 20.60 13.29 -25.14
C ASN A 2 20.92 14.60 -24.41
N TRP A 3 20.49 15.73 -24.96
CA TRP A 3 20.86 17.05 -24.46
C TRP A 3 20.26 17.34 -23.08
N ILE A 4 19.13 16.71 -22.76
CA ILE A 4 18.46 16.79 -21.45
C ILE A 4 19.38 16.24 -20.35
N LEU A 5 20.13 15.17 -20.62
CA LEU A 5 21.08 14.61 -19.66
C LEU A 5 22.35 15.45 -19.48
N ALA A 6 22.64 16.38 -20.39
CA ALA A 6 23.80 17.27 -20.28
C ALA A 6 23.54 18.47 -19.35
N HIS A 7 22.28 18.71 -18.96
CA HIS A 7 21.83 19.79 -18.09
C HIS A 7 21.37 19.31 -16.71
N ALA A 8 21.38 17.98 -16.47
CA ALA A 8 21.13 17.42 -15.15
C ALA A 8 22.34 17.69 -14.23
N ASP A 9 22.13 18.46 -13.16
CA ASP A 9 23.16 18.67 -12.13
C ASP A 9 23.61 17.33 -11.48
N GLU A 10 24.88 17.29 -11.05
CA GLU A 10 25.55 16.07 -10.59
C GLU A 10 25.10 15.44 -9.24
N PRO A 11 24.19 15.96 -8.38
CA PRO A 11 23.74 15.21 -7.21
C PRO A 11 22.39 14.51 -7.49
N THR A 12 22.32 13.70 -8.54
CA THR A 12 21.10 12.94 -8.91
C THR A 12 21.29 11.41 -8.86
N LEU A 13 22.44 10.93 -8.37
CA LEU A 13 22.66 9.51 -8.06
C LEU A 13 21.97 9.15 -6.74
N ARG A 14 20.67 8.84 -6.79
CA ARG A 14 20.00 8.09 -5.71
C ARG A 14 20.55 6.67 -5.66
N SER A 15 20.68 6.10 -4.47
CA SER A 15 21.12 4.71 -4.33
C SER A 15 19.91 3.77 -4.35
N ALA A 16 20.11 2.55 -4.85
CA ALA A 16 19.08 1.52 -4.78
C ALA A 16 18.70 1.30 -3.29
N GLY A 17 17.46 1.63 -2.93
CA GLY A 17 16.96 1.55 -1.55
C GLY A 17 16.49 2.89 -0.95
N ASP A 18 16.74 4.02 -1.61
CA ASP A 18 16.26 5.35 -1.19
C ASP A 18 14.80 5.58 -1.63
N TYR A 19 13.91 4.64 -1.34
CA TYR A 19 12.49 4.72 -1.68
C TYR A 19 11.62 4.62 -0.43
N VAL A 20 10.43 5.19 -0.52
CA VAL A 20 9.31 4.97 0.39
C VAL A 20 8.23 4.26 -0.40
N GLY A 21 7.92 3.04 0.01
CA GLY A 21 6.78 2.30 -0.51
C GLY A 21 5.52 2.59 0.29
N SER A 22 4.41 2.02 -0.18
CA SER A 22 3.15 2.12 0.55
C SER A 22 3.32 1.68 2.00
N PRO A 23 2.84 2.48 2.98
CA PRO A 23 2.80 2.08 4.38
C PRO A 23 2.17 0.70 4.59
N MET A 24 1.24 0.32 3.71
CA MET A 24 0.57 -0.98 3.69
C MET A 24 1.56 -2.17 3.73
N TYR A 25 2.75 -2.04 3.15
CA TYR A 25 3.78 -3.08 3.11
C TYR A 25 4.98 -2.80 4.04
N ALA A 26 4.92 -1.72 4.81
CA ALA A 26 5.99 -1.28 5.71
C ALA A 26 5.51 -1.11 7.16
N VAL A 27 6.45 -0.82 8.06
CA VAL A 27 6.14 -0.36 9.43
C VAL A 27 6.45 1.12 9.49
N ILE A 28 5.42 1.95 9.69
CA ILE A 28 5.58 3.40 9.77
C ILE A 28 6.24 3.81 11.10
N SER A 29 6.83 5.00 11.11
CA SER A 29 7.65 5.48 12.23
C SER A 29 6.85 5.54 13.55
N GLU A 30 5.60 5.96 13.46
CA GLU A 30 4.61 6.10 14.52
C GLU A 30 4.30 4.76 15.20
N HIS A 31 4.44 3.65 14.45
CA HIS A 31 4.13 2.30 14.92
C HIS A 31 5.35 1.50 15.36
N GLN A 32 6.57 2.03 15.18
CA GLN A 32 7.81 1.35 15.56
C GLN A 32 7.87 1.05 17.06
N PHE A 33 7.40 1.96 17.92
CA PHE A 33 7.37 1.73 19.36
C PHE A 33 6.47 0.53 19.72
N ALA A 34 5.30 0.43 19.10
CA ALA A 34 4.39 -0.69 19.31
C ALA A 34 4.99 -2.03 18.86
N PHE A 35 5.71 -2.03 17.73
CA PHE A 35 6.46 -3.19 17.27
C PHE A 35 7.52 -3.64 18.28
N ILE A 36 8.31 -2.70 18.81
CA ILE A 36 9.33 -2.99 19.84
C ILE A 36 8.67 -3.53 21.12
N VAL A 37 7.53 -2.99 21.56
CA VAL A 37 6.79 -3.50 22.71
C VAL A 37 6.34 -4.95 22.48
N ALA A 38 5.84 -5.29 21.29
CA ALA A 38 5.45 -6.67 20.97
C ALA A 38 6.64 -7.63 21.00
N LEU A 39 7.78 -7.25 20.42
CA LEU A 39 9.00 -8.07 20.43
C LEU A 39 9.58 -8.25 21.84
N THR A 40 9.65 -7.17 22.62
CA THR A 40 10.17 -7.20 23.99
C THR A 40 9.28 -8.02 24.91
N LEU A 41 7.96 -7.99 24.73
CA LEU A 41 7.01 -8.83 25.44
C LEU A 41 7.29 -10.33 25.20
N LEU A 42 7.47 -10.74 23.93
CA LEU A 42 7.79 -12.13 23.58
C LEU A 42 9.17 -12.55 24.12
N ALA A 43 10.17 -11.67 24.01
CA ALA A 43 11.51 -11.91 24.55
C ALA A 43 11.48 -12.06 26.09
N ALA A 44 10.76 -11.19 26.79
CA ALA A 44 10.59 -11.26 28.23
C ALA A 44 9.93 -12.57 28.65
N ALA A 45 8.89 -13.01 27.94
CA ALA A 45 8.23 -14.29 28.18
C ALA A 45 9.19 -15.48 28.03
N PHE A 46 10.01 -15.47 26.98
CA PHE A 46 11.04 -16.48 26.76
C PHE A 46 12.08 -16.50 27.89
N VAL A 47 12.57 -15.34 28.33
CA VAL A 47 13.52 -15.21 29.44
C VAL A 47 12.90 -15.71 30.75
N ILE A 48 11.67 -15.31 31.07
CA ILE A 48 10.95 -15.77 32.26
C ILE A 48 10.80 -17.30 32.23
N ARG A 49 10.39 -17.88 31.10
CA ARG A 49 10.31 -19.34 30.94
C ARG A 49 11.66 -20.03 31.15
N ARG A 50 12.75 -19.47 30.60
CA ARG A 50 14.10 -20.00 30.76
C ARG A 50 14.57 -19.94 32.23
N LEU A 51 14.23 -18.86 32.95
CA LEU A 51 14.52 -18.72 34.37
C LEU A 51 13.72 -19.73 35.22
N ALA A 52 12.44 -19.92 34.91
CA ALA A 52 11.60 -20.93 35.57
C ALA A 52 12.20 -22.34 35.39
N ASN A 53 12.62 -22.69 34.17
CA ASN A 53 13.27 -23.98 33.88
C ASN A 53 14.62 -24.16 34.61
N ARG A 54 15.26 -23.08 35.04
CA ARG A 54 16.48 -23.09 35.87
C ARG A 54 16.19 -23.11 37.37
N GLY A 55 14.93 -23.23 37.78
CA GLY A 55 14.52 -23.30 39.18
C GLY A 55 14.37 -21.94 39.86
N ASN A 56 14.32 -20.82 39.11
CA ASN A 56 14.05 -19.52 39.72
C ASN A 56 12.62 -19.48 40.30
N ALA A 57 12.50 -19.24 41.62
CA ALA A 57 11.23 -19.34 42.33
C ALA A 57 10.20 -18.29 41.90
N TRP A 58 10.63 -17.06 41.61
CA TRP A 58 9.74 -15.99 41.13
C TRP A 58 9.19 -16.31 39.74
N ALA A 59 10.06 -16.70 38.81
CA ALA A 59 9.66 -17.06 37.45
C ALA A 59 8.76 -18.30 37.43
N SER A 60 9.03 -19.29 38.28
CA SER A 60 8.20 -20.49 38.41
C SER A 60 6.79 -20.16 38.93
N ARG A 61 6.67 -19.23 39.88
CA ARG A 61 5.36 -18.74 40.36
C ARG A 61 4.58 -18.01 39.28
N LEU A 62 5.26 -17.23 38.44
CA LEU A 62 4.62 -16.55 37.31
C LEU A 62 4.15 -17.51 36.23
N VAL A 63 4.95 -18.52 35.88
CA VAL A 63 4.62 -19.45 34.79
C VAL A 63 3.67 -20.56 35.23
N GLY A 64 3.60 -20.89 36.53
CA GLY A 64 2.76 -21.95 37.06
C GLY A 64 1.30 -21.90 36.60
N PRO A 65 0.58 -20.77 36.78
CA PRO A 65 -0.80 -20.65 36.29
C PRO A 65 -0.92 -20.74 34.76
N TYR A 66 0.07 -20.24 34.00
CA TYR A 66 0.08 -20.41 32.55
C TYR A 66 0.20 -21.88 32.12
N ASP A 67 0.99 -22.67 32.86
CA ASP A 67 1.19 -24.08 32.56
C ASP A 67 -0.08 -24.92 32.82
N THR A 68 -1.06 -24.44 33.60
CA THR A 68 -2.34 -25.14 33.76
C THR A 68 -3.29 -24.94 32.58
N LEU A 69 -3.11 -23.87 31.81
CA LEU A 69 -3.93 -23.58 30.64
C LEU A 69 -3.75 -24.66 29.57
N ASN A 70 -4.86 -25.06 28.94
CA ASN A 70 -4.81 -25.90 27.74
C ASN A 70 -4.19 -25.12 26.55
N THR A 71 -3.77 -25.86 25.53
CA THR A 71 -3.10 -25.29 24.34
C THR A 71 -3.90 -24.17 23.67
N ALA A 72 -5.22 -24.32 23.52
CA ALA A 72 -6.05 -23.30 22.88
C ALA A 72 -6.16 -22.02 23.73
N SER A 73 -6.29 -22.15 25.05
CA SER A 73 -6.27 -21.02 25.98
C SER A 73 -4.91 -20.30 25.97
N ARG A 74 -3.80 -21.04 25.86
CA ARG A 74 -2.46 -20.44 25.73
C ARG A 74 -2.30 -19.60 24.46
N PHE A 75 -2.78 -20.10 23.32
CA PHE A 75 -2.78 -19.33 22.07
C PHE A 75 -3.67 -18.10 22.17
N LEU A 76 -4.91 -18.25 22.66
CA LEU A 76 -5.83 -17.13 22.82
C LEU A 76 -5.30 -16.07 23.78
N PHE A 77 -4.66 -16.48 24.88
CA PHE A 77 -3.99 -15.58 25.81
C PHE A 77 -2.94 -14.71 25.09
N TRP A 78 -2.03 -15.33 24.33
CA TRP A 78 -0.99 -14.60 23.62
C TRP A 78 -1.54 -13.69 22.52
N MET A 79 -2.55 -14.13 21.79
CA MET A 79 -3.20 -13.30 20.78
C MET A 79 -3.78 -12.02 21.41
N LEU A 80 -4.56 -12.15 22.48
CA LEU A 80 -5.16 -11.00 23.18
C LEU A 80 -4.12 -10.13 23.89
N LEU A 81 -3.09 -10.74 24.47
CA LEU A 81 -2.04 -10.00 25.19
C LEU A 81 -1.19 -9.17 24.23
N VAL A 82 -0.78 -9.74 23.10
CA VAL A 82 0.02 -9.06 22.08
C VAL A 82 -0.81 -7.97 21.40
N ALA A 83 -2.02 -8.29 20.91
CA ALA A 83 -2.89 -7.29 20.29
C ALA A 83 -3.19 -6.14 21.24
N GLY A 84 -3.58 -6.44 22.49
CA GLY A 84 -3.89 -5.42 23.49
C GLY A 84 -2.68 -4.55 23.84
N SER A 85 -1.49 -5.15 23.90
CA SER A 85 -0.24 -4.42 24.16
C SER A 85 0.17 -3.53 22.98
N ILE A 86 -0.03 -3.97 21.74
CA ILE A 86 0.20 -3.16 20.54
C ILE A 86 -0.73 -1.95 20.56
N HIS A 87 -2.04 -2.13 20.74
CA HIS A 87 -2.99 -1.02 20.81
C HIS A 87 -2.59 0.04 21.85
N ILE A 88 -2.24 -0.37 23.08
CA ILE A 88 -1.77 0.58 24.10
C ILE A 88 -0.47 1.26 23.67
N ALA A 89 0.45 0.52 23.06
CA ALA A 89 1.72 1.05 22.60
C ALA A 89 1.63 1.91 21.32
N LEU A 90 0.48 1.98 20.65
CA LEU A 90 0.26 2.96 19.58
C LEU A 90 0.05 4.39 20.13
N LEU A 91 -0.38 4.53 21.38
CA LEU A 91 -0.70 5.85 21.98
C LEU A 91 0.44 6.87 21.92
N PRO A 92 1.71 6.54 22.19
CA PRO A 92 2.79 7.54 22.16
C PRO A 92 3.14 8.06 20.76
N GLY A 93 2.78 7.31 19.70
CA GLY A 93 3.05 7.68 18.31
C GLY A 93 1.90 8.45 17.65
N HIS A 94 0.81 8.72 18.37
CA HIS A 94 -0.40 9.33 17.82
C HIS A 94 -0.87 10.50 18.69
N GLU A 95 -1.23 11.60 18.06
CA GLU A 95 -1.84 12.74 18.74
C GLU A 95 -3.19 12.37 19.38
N PRO A 96 -3.63 13.06 20.45
CA PRO A 96 -4.93 12.81 21.07
C PRO A 96 -6.09 12.99 20.08
N SER A 97 -6.71 11.88 19.68
CA SER A 97 -7.81 11.83 18.73
C SER A 97 -8.84 10.77 19.13
N ILE A 98 -9.95 10.69 18.39
CA ILE A 98 -10.94 9.62 18.56
C ILE A 98 -10.30 8.22 18.34
N TRP A 99 -9.30 8.13 17.47
CA TRP A 99 -8.56 6.90 17.19
C TRP A 99 -7.68 6.50 18.37
N SER A 100 -6.98 7.46 18.98
CA SER A 100 -6.17 7.25 20.19
C SER A 100 -7.03 6.78 21.37
N VAL A 101 -8.24 7.32 21.52
CA VAL A 101 -9.22 6.79 22.50
C VAL A 101 -9.62 5.35 22.14
N GLY A 102 -9.84 5.06 20.86
CA GLY A 102 -10.11 3.72 20.36
C GLY A 102 -9.01 2.72 20.74
N TYR A 103 -7.75 3.05 20.48
CA TYR A 103 -6.58 2.24 20.85
C TYR A 103 -6.54 1.96 22.36
N LEU A 104 -6.74 2.98 23.19
CA LEU A 104 -6.75 2.81 24.65
C LEU A 104 -7.87 1.86 25.11
N LEU A 105 -9.09 2.06 24.61
CA LEU A 105 -10.26 1.27 25.01
C LEU A 105 -10.15 -0.18 24.55
N VAL A 106 -9.81 -0.40 23.28
CA VAL A 106 -9.64 -1.75 22.71
C VAL A 106 -8.47 -2.44 23.39
N GLY A 107 -7.31 -1.79 23.48
CA GLY A 107 -6.12 -2.35 24.11
C GLY A 107 -6.37 -2.75 25.56
N SER A 108 -7.00 -1.88 26.35
CA SER A 108 -7.37 -2.19 27.73
C SER A 108 -8.36 -3.36 27.84
N ALA A 109 -9.35 -3.41 26.94
CA ALA A 109 -10.32 -4.49 26.90
C ALA A 109 -9.67 -5.83 26.54
N GLU A 110 -8.76 -5.87 25.57
CA GLU A 110 -8.05 -7.09 25.17
C GLU A 110 -7.09 -7.58 26.25
N LEU A 111 -6.35 -6.68 26.91
CA LEU A 111 -5.51 -7.02 28.06
C LEU A 111 -6.36 -7.59 29.23
N TYR A 112 -7.54 -7.02 29.46
CA TYR A 112 -8.48 -7.54 30.45
C TYR A 112 -9.02 -8.92 30.06
N LEU A 113 -9.28 -9.17 28.77
CA LEU A 113 -9.68 -10.48 28.27
C LEU A 113 -8.53 -11.50 28.37
N ALA A 114 -7.29 -11.11 28.09
CA ALA A 114 -6.10 -11.94 28.30
C ALA A 114 -5.99 -12.35 29.77
N LYS A 115 -6.21 -11.41 30.70
CA LYS A 115 -6.30 -11.73 32.13
C LYS A 115 -7.43 -12.72 32.44
N GLN A 116 -8.62 -12.57 31.83
CA GLN A 116 -9.70 -13.54 32.04
C GLN A 116 -9.37 -14.94 31.47
N VAL A 117 -8.60 -15.04 30.39
CA VAL A 117 -8.10 -16.33 29.89
C VAL A 117 -7.15 -16.95 30.91
N TRP A 118 -6.23 -16.15 31.44
CA TRP A 118 -5.28 -16.57 32.47
C TRP A 118 -5.97 -17.07 33.75
N ASP A 119 -7.03 -16.37 34.18
CA ASP A 119 -7.81 -16.71 35.37
C ASP A 119 -8.87 -17.80 35.08
N GLU A 120 -8.95 -18.35 33.87
CA GLU A 120 -9.97 -19.31 33.41
C GLU A 120 -11.43 -18.82 33.57
N THR A 121 -11.66 -17.51 33.59
CA THR A 121 -12.98 -16.86 33.79
C THR A 121 -13.56 -16.25 32.50
N LEU A 122 -12.94 -16.50 31.35
CA LEU A 122 -13.27 -15.84 30.08
C LEU A 122 -14.75 -15.96 29.70
N ARG A 123 -15.41 -14.80 29.58
CA ARG A 123 -16.75 -14.69 29.02
C ARG A 123 -16.65 -14.55 27.50
N LYS A 124 -16.70 -15.67 26.77
CA LYS A 124 -16.56 -15.72 25.29
C LYS A 124 -17.46 -14.73 24.54
N ARG A 125 -18.65 -14.40 25.07
CA ARG A 125 -19.54 -13.39 24.46
C ARG A 125 -18.91 -11.99 24.45
N HIS A 126 -18.32 -11.57 25.57
CA HIS A 126 -17.63 -10.28 25.66
C HIS A 126 -16.37 -10.27 24.80
N ALA A 127 -15.60 -11.36 24.81
CA ALA A 127 -14.41 -11.48 23.98
C ALA A 127 -14.72 -11.28 22.49
N LYS A 128 -15.79 -11.92 22.00
CA LYS A 128 -16.25 -11.71 20.62
C LYS A 128 -16.66 -10.26 20.38
N LEU A 129 -17.44 -9.64 21.27
CA LEU A 129 -17.88 -8.25 21.07
C LEU A 129 -16.71 -7.27 20.98
N VAL A 130 -15.68 -7.43 21.81
CA VAL A 130 -14.47 -6.61 21.77
C VAL A 130 -13.73 -6.79 20.44
N LEU A 131 -13.50 -8.04 20.02
CA LEU A 131 -12.83 -8.34 18.75
C LEU A 131 -13.62 -7.84 17.54
N TRP A 132 -14.94 -8.03 17.52
CA TRP A 132 -15.81 -7.48 16.47
C TRP A 132 -15.72 -5.95 16.44
N GLY A 133 -15.78 -5.30 17.60
CA GLY A 133 -15.64 -3.84 17.71
C GLY A 133 -14.30 -3.34 17.20
N SER A 134 -13.20 -4.02 17.55
CA SER A 134 -11.85 -3.68 17.09
C SER A 134 -11.67 -3.80 15.57
N LEU A 135 -12.19 -4.89 14.99
CA LEU A 135 -12.11 -5.14 13.54
C LEU A 135 -13.00 -4.18 12.75
N ILE A 136 -14.19 -3.87 13.26
CA ILE A 136 -15.06 -2.85 12.67
C ILE A 136 -14.42 -1.47 12.77
N GLY A 137 -13.88 -1.11 13.95
CA GLY A 137 -13.21 0.16 14.17
C GLY A 137 -12.05 0.37 13.20
N TYR A 138 -11.22 -0.66 12.97
CA TYR A 138 -10.15 -0.63 11.98
C TYR A 138 -10.65 -0.47 10.54
N THR A 139 -11.77 -1.10 10.19
CA THR A 139 -12.34 -0.93 8.85
C THR A 139 -12.83 0.50 8.67
N VAL A 140 -13.46 1.07 9.70
CA VAL A 140 -13.92 2.47 9.71
C VAL A 140 -12.75 3.45 9.62
N THR A 141 -11.61 3.19 10.26
CA THR A 141 -10.41 4.04 10.09
C THR A 141 -9.91 4.05 8.66
N GLY A 142 -9.88 2.88 8.00
CA GLY A 142 -9.49 2.78 6.60
C GLY A 142 -10.47 3.51 5.67
N LEU A 143 -11.77 3.38 5.90
CA LEU A 143 -12.79 4.15 5.16
C LEU A 143 -12.68 5.66 5.38
N ALA A 144 -12.04 6.10 6.47
CA ALA A 144 -11.75 7.50 6.76
C ALA A 144 -10.40 7.97 6.19
N GLY A 145 -9.74 7.17 5.34
CA GLY A 145 -8.47 7.52 4.71
C GLY A 145 -7.23 7.29 5.58
N VAL A 146 -7.35 6.61 6.72
CA VAL A 146 -6.17 6.24 7.51
C VAL A 146 -5.43 5.11 6.82
N VAL A 147 -4.19 5.38 6.39
CA VAL A 147 -3.36 4.41 5.68
C VAL A 147 -2.99 3.25 6.62
N PRO A 148 -3.28 1.99 6.25
CA PRO A 148 -2.87 0.85 7.05
C PRO A 148 -1.36 0.59 6.93
N ASP A 149 -0.78 0.00 7.97
CA ASP A 149 0.59 -0.49 7.94
C ASP A 149 0.69 -1.96 8.42
N GLN A 150 1.89 -2.54 8.39
CA GLN A 150 2.12 -3.93 8.78
C GLN A 150 1.82 -4.20 10.27
N ILE A 151 1.97 -3.22 11.17
CA ILE A 151 1.62 -3.39 12.59
C ILE A 151 0.11 -3.43 12.77
N GLY A 152 -0.61 -2.52 12.11
CA GLY A 152 -2.07 -2.53 12.07
C GLY A 152 -2.61 -3.84 11.49
N LEU A 153 -2.17 -4.21 10.28
CA LEU A 153 -2.60 -5.43 9.59
C LEU A 153 -2.26 -6.70 10.37
N GLY A 154 -1.04 -6.80 10.91
CA GLY A 154 -0.62 -7.92 11.75
C GLY A 154 -1.48 -8.05 13.02
N THR A 155 -1.81 -6.93 13.65
CA THR A 155 -2.71 -6.91 14.81
C THR A 155 -4.12 -7.40 14.44
N LYS A 156 -4.66 -6.97 13.30
CA LYS A 156 -5.97 -7.45 12.84
C LYS A 156 -5.96 -8.93 12.48
N LEU A 157 -4.87 -9.46 11.94
CA LEU A 157 -4.72 -10.90 11.71
C LEU A 157 -4.73 -11.69 13.03
N ILE A 158 -4.07 -11.18 14.07
CA ILE A 158 -4.09 -11.77 15.42
C ILE A 158 -5.51 -11.77 15.99
N GLU A 159 -6.22 -10.65 15.89
CA GLU A 159 -7.61 -10.52 16.36
C GLU A 159 -8.58 -11.41 15.58
N LEU A 160 -8.43 -11.51 14.25
CA LEU A 160 -9.21 -12.41 13.40
C LEU A 160 -8.98 -13.88 13.79
N ALA A 161 -7.74 -14.27 14.06
CA ALA A 161 -7.41 -15.61 14.52
C ALA A 161 -8.02 -15.91 15.91
N ALA A 162 -7.93 -14.96 16.85
CA ALA A 162 -8.57 -15.07 18.15
C ALA A 162 -10.10 -15.20 18.03
N LEU A 163 -10.71 -14.39 17.15
CA LEU A 163 -12.14 -14.44 16.89
C LEU A 163 -12.53 -15.79 16.28
N ALA A 164 -11.77 -16.28 15.30
CA ALA A 164 -11.99 -17.59 14.69
C ALA A 164 -12.00 -18.69 15.76
N MET A 165 -11.00 -18.72 16.65
CA MET A 165 -10.93 -19.69 17.76
C MET A 165 -12.15 -19.62 18.69
N LEU A 166 -12.70 -18.44 18.94
CA LEU A 166 -13.88 -18.23 19.77
C LEU A 166 -15.20 -18.57 19.06
N MET A 167 -15.22 -18.50 17.73
CA MET A 167 -16.40 -18.73 16.90
C MET A 167 -16.54 -20.18 16.43
N GLN A 168 -15.47 -20.98 16.43
CA GLN A 168 -15.57 -22.40 16.05
C GLN A 168 -16.55 -23.16 16.96
N PRO A 169 -17.66 -23.69 16.42
CA PRO A 169 -18.52 -24.60 17.17
C PRO A 169 -17.74 -25.88 17.47
N ALA A 170 -18.07 -26.57 18.57
CA ALA A 170 -17.54 -27.91 18.81
C ALA A 170 -17.84 -28.79 17.58
N LEU A 171 -16.80 -29.37 16.96
CA LEU A 171 -16.88 -30.15 15.72
C LEU A 171 -17.80 -31.39 15.82
N THR A 172 -18.28 -31.71 17.03
CA THR A 172 -19.02 -32.93 17.36
C THR A 172 -20.54 -32.79 17.31
N ASP A 173 -21.11 -31.60 17.07
CA ASP A 173 -22.57 -31.41 17.11
C ASP A 173 -23.22 -31.74 15.75
N SER A 174 -23.60 -33.00 15.55
CA SER A 174 -24.23 -33.53 14.33
C SER A 174 -25.70 -33.11 14.16
N LYS A 175 -26.26 -32.36 15.10
CA LYS A 175 -27.66 -31.89 15.05
C LYS A 175 -27.85 -30.79 14.00
N PRO A 176 -29.04 -30.66 13.38
CA PRO A 176 -29.32 -29.63 12.37
C PRO A 176 -29.10 -28.19 12.88
N ARG A 177 -29.38 -27.93 14.16
CA ARG A 177 -29.05 -26.65 14.82
C ARG A 177 -27.54 -26.41 14.92
N GLY A 178 -26.73 -27.46 15.08
CA GLY A 178 -25.26 -27.39 15.06
C GLY A 178 -24.73 -27.03 13.67
N ARG A 179 -25.32 -27.62 12.62
CA ARG A 179 -24.97 -27.30 11.21
C ARG A 179 -25.25 -25.83 10.87
N ILE A 180 -26.44 -25.32 11.20
CA ILE A 180 -26.78 -23.90 10.95
C ILE A 180 -25.82 -22.95 11.68
N ARG A 181 -25.52 -23.22 12.96
CA ARG A 181 -24.58 -22.41 13.75
C ARG A 181 -23.16 -22.45 13.18
N ARG A 182 -22.72 -23.59 12.65
CA ARG A 182 -21.44 -23.72 11.97
C ARG A 182 -21.40 -22.89 10.70
N THR A 183 -22.42 -23.01 9.85
CA THR A 183 -22.51 -22.20 8.63
C THR A 183 -22.51 -20.71 8.94
N LEU A 184 -23.36 -20.25 9.87
CA LEU A 184 -23.40 -18.83 10.27
C LEU A 184 -22.07 -18.33 10.84
N SER A 185 -21.39 -19.16 11.64
CA SER A 185 -20.07 -18.82 12.21
C SER A 185 -19.00 -18.69 11.11
N THR A 186 -18.92 -19.67 10.20
CA THR A 186 -17.98 -19.65 9.09
C THR A 186 -18.26 -18.49 8.13
N THR A 187 -19.51 -18.30 7.73
CA THR A 187 -19.91 -17.18 6.87
C THR A 187 -19.62 -15.84 7.54
N GLY A 188 -19.92 -15.69 8.83
CA GLY A 188 -19.61 -14.47 9.57
C GLY A 188 -18.11 -14.19 9.68
N LEU A 189 -17.29 -15.22 9.86
CA LEU A 189 -15.83 -15.08 9.88
C LEU A 189 -15.29 -14.68 8.51
N VAL A 190 -15.73 -15.33 7.43
CA VAL A 190 -15.32 -15.00 6.06
C VAL A 190 -15.74 -13.58 5.70
N ALA A 191 -16.98 -13.19 6.02
CA ALA A 191 -17.46 -11.83 5.80
C ALA A 191 -16.62 -10.80 6.56
N MET A 192 -16.23 -11.09 7.80
CA MET A 192 -15.36 -10.21 8.59
C MET A 192 -13.94 -10.12 8.01
N ILE A 193 -13.36 -11.22 7.52
CA ILE A 193 -12.08 -11.18 6.80
C ILE A 193 -12.20 -10.26 5.58
N VAL A 194 -13.18 -10.49 4.70
CA VAL A 194 -13.39 -9.64 3.52
C VAL A 194 -13.59 -8.17 3.92
N PHE A 195 -14.38 -7.90 4.96
CA PHE A 195 -14.64 -6.56 5.45
C PHE A 195 -13.38 -5.82 5.89
N VAL A 196 -12.52 -6.47 6.69
CA VAL A 196 -11.24 -5.91 7.13
C VAL A 196 -10.30 -5.67 5.93
N GLY A 197 -10.27 -6.60 4.98
CA GLY A 197 -9.47 -6.47 3.76
C GLY A 197 -9.91 -5.30 2.89
N ILE A 198 -11.22 -5.09 2.75
CA ILE A 198 -11.78 -3.90 2.06
C ILE A 198 -11.36 -2.63 2.79
N GLY A 199 -11.49 -2.58 4.12
CA GLY A 199 -11.05 -1.42 4.91
C GLY A 199 -9.59 -1.07 4.70
N ALA A 200 -8.71 -2.09 4.69
CA ALA A 200 -7.29 -1.89 4.40
C ALA A 200 -7.06 -1.36 2.98
N TRP A 201 -7.70 -1.94 1.96
CA TRP A 201 -7.58 -1.45 0.58
C TRP A 201 -8.06 -0.01 0.44
N VAL A 202 -9.24 0.32 0.98
CA VAL A 202 -9.77 1.68 0.91
C VAL A 202 -8.84 2.66 1.63
N GLY A 203 -8.37 2.34 2.83
CA GLY A 203 -7.43 3.21 3.54
C GLY A 203 -6.12 3.42 2.79
N ALA A 204 -5.61 2.37 2.14
CA ALA A 204 -4.36 2.44 1.41
C ALA A 204 -4.46 3.25 0.10
N PHE A 205 -5.58 3.17 -0.62
CA PHE A 205 -5.82 3.95 -1.84
C PHE A 205 -6.42 5.35 -1.59
N ALA A 206 -7.10 5.57 -0.47
CA ALA A 206 -7.68 6.88 -0.15
C ALA A 206 -6.70 7.78 0.61
N GLY A 207 -5.84 7.20 1.45
CA GLY A 207 -4.80 7.95 2.18
C GLY A 207 -3.41 7.82 1.57
N GLY A 208 -3.22 6.91 0.62
CA GLY A 208 -2.02 6.78 -0.19
C GLY A 208 -2.37 6.94 -1.67
N GLY A 209 -1.39 7.26 -2.49
CA GLY A 209 -1.61 7.59 -3.91
C GLY A 209 -0.88 8.86 -4.34
N GLY A 210 -0.02 9.39 -3.47
CA GLY A 210 0.82 10.50 -3.86
C GLY A 210 1.75 10.12 -5.01
N HIS A 211 2.02 11.09 -5.86
CA HIS A 211 3.02 11.00 -6.92
C HIS A 211 4.13 12.03 -6.73
N HIS A 212 4.01 12.89 -5.71
CA HIS A 212 5.00 13.87 -5.33
C HIS A 212 5.85 13.41 -4.15
N LEU A 213 6.97 14.10 -3.93
CA LEU A 213 7.82 13.87 -2.77
C LEU A 213 7.05 14.24 -1.48
N GLY A 214 7.36 13.59 -0.37
CA GLY A 214 6.69 13.84 0.92
C GLY A 214 5.29 13.24 1.08
N GLU A 215 4.65 12.78 0.00
CA GLU A 215 3.34 12.12 0.05
C GLU A 215 3.44 10.63 0.40
N SER A 216 2.31 10.05 0.83
CA SER A 216 2.22 8.60 1.07
C SER A 216 2.02 7.85 -0.25
N ALA A 217 2.97 6.97 -0.58
CA ALA A 217 2.89 6.15 -1.77
C ALA A 217 1.66 5.23 -1.77
N GLY A 218 0.99 5.16 -2.92
CA GLY A 218 -0.12 4.25 -3.15
C GLY A 218 0.32 2.78 -3.10
N PRO A 219 -0.62 1.83 -2.91
CA PRO A 219 -0.30 0.41 -2.92
C PRO A 219 0.43 -0.03 -4.17
N GLY A 220 1.61 -0.61 -3.99
CA GLY A 220 2.44 -1.13 -5.07
C GLY A 220 3.25 -0.06 -5.80
N THR A 221 3.34 1.16 -5.25
CA THR A 221 4.18 2.25 -5.75
C THR A 221 5.32 2.51 -4.77
N LEU A 222 6.49 2.80 -5.33
CA LEU A 222 7.69 3.27 -4.65
C LEU A 222 8.00 4.68 -5.13
N ILE A 223 7.98 5.64 -4.20
CA ILE A 223 8.40 7.01 -4.49
C ILE A 223 9.79 7.20 -3.88
N PRO A 224 10.72 7.85 -4.58
CA PRO A 224 12.02 8.19 -4.03
C PRO A 224 11.90 9.02 -2.75
N GLN A 225 12.80 8.77 -1.80
CA GLN A 225 12.92 9.60 -0.60
C GLN A 225 13.36 11.02 -1.00
N GLY A 226 12.59 11.99 -0.56
CA GLY A 226 12.85 13.40 -0.77
C GLY A 226 11.87 14.25 0.02
N GLU A 227 12.28 15.47 0.35
CA GLU A 227 11.39 16.46 0.93
C GLU A 227 10.53 17.07 -0.19
N ASP A 228 9.24 17.23 0.09
CA ASP A 228 8.41 18.12 -0.69
C ASP A 228 8.93 19.55 -0.50
N ARG A 229 9.31 20.19 -1.61
CA ARG A 229 9.86 21.54 -1.60
C ARG A 229 9.49 22.27 -2.87
N GLU A 230 9.48 23.59 -2.76
CA GLU A 230 9.34 24.44 -3.93
C GLU A 230 10.46 24.15 -4.96
N PRO A 231 10.10 23.98 -6.25
CA PRO A 231 11.07 23.84 -7.30
C PRO A 231 11.85 25.15 -7.50
N THR A 232 13.12 25.03 -7.84
CA THR A 232 13.95 26.18 -8.22
C THR A 232 13.58 26.67 -9.62
N ALA A 233 13.95 27.91 -9.96
CA ALA A 233 13.71 28.45 -11.30
C ALA A 233 14.34 27.60 -12.42
N HIS A 234 15.51 27.02 -12.17
CA HIS A 234 16.19 26.13 -13.12
C HIS A 234 15.41 24.82 -13.29
N GLU A 235 14.92 24.22 -12.20
CA GLU A 235 14.10 23.00 -12.28
C GLU A 235 12.78 23.22 -13.01
N ILE A 236 12.15 24.38 -12.83
CA ILE A 236 10.94 24.76 -13.58
C ILE A 236 11.28 24.88 -15.08
N GLU A 237 12.40 25.51 -15.43
CA GLU A 237 12.85 25.66 -16.81
C GLU A 237 13.14 24.30 -17.46
N GLU A 238 13.89 23.42 -16.79
CA GLU A 238 14.22 22.08 -17.29
C GLU A 238 12.98 21.18 -17.40
N ALA A 239 12.05 21.25 -16.45
CA ALA A 239 10.76 20.54 -16.56
C ALA A 239 9.96 21.04 -17.77
N GLN A 240 9.87 22.35 -17.98
CA GLN A 240 9.18 22.93 -19.13
C GLN A 240 9.83 22.49 -20.46
N LEU A 241 11.15 22.51 -20.52
CA LEU A 241 11.93 22.05 -21.68
C LEU A 241 11.70 20.57 -21.99
N LEU A 242 11.68 19.71 -20.97
CA LEU A 242 11.34 18.29 -21.11
C LEU A 242 9.92 18.10 -21.66
N PHE A 243 8.93 18.81 -21.10
CA PHE A 243 7.54 18.73 -21.55
C PHE A 243 7.40 19.14 -23.03
N GLU A 244 7.94 20.30 -23.41
CA GLU A 244 7.83 20.81 -24.78
C GLU A 244 8.50 19.87 -25.78
N ALA A 245 9.71 19.40 -25.46
CA ALA A 245 10.43 18.46 -26.31
C ALA A 245 9.67 17.14 -26.47
N THR A 246 9.06 16.64 -25.38
CA THR A 246 8.24 15.42 -25.37
C THR A 246 7.01 15.59 -26.26
N ARG A 247 6.20 16.63 -26.00
CA ARG A 247 4.98 16.92 -26.77
C ARG A 247 5.27 17.04 -28.26
N ASP A 248 6.30 17.80 -28.63
CA ASP A 248 6.60 18.06 -30.03
C ASP A 248 7.15 16.83 -30.76
N ALA A 249 7.95 16.00 -30.07
CA ALA A 249 8.48 14.77 -30.63
C ALA A 249 7.42 13.66 -30.79
N THR A 250 6.42 13.61 -29.91
CA THR A 250 5.40 12.56 -29.90
C THR A 250 4.11 12.93 -30.62
N ARG A 251 3.91 14.18 -31.02
CA ARG A 251 2.72 14.64 -31.76
C ARG A 251 2.33 13.75 -32.95
N LYS A 252 3.31 13.22 -33.68
CA LYS A 252 3.06 12.29 -34.81
C LYS A 252 2.35 11.00 -34.42
N TYR A 253 2.41 10.61 -33.15
CA TYR A 253 1.77 9.42 -32.60
C TYR A 253 0.33 9.66 -32.13
N GLU A 254 -0.22 10.86 -32.31
CA GLU A 254 -1.67 11.07 -32.25
C GLU A 254 -2.43 10.13 -33.19
N ASP A 255 -1.79 9.71 -34.30
CA ASP A 255 -2.24 8.59 -35.13
C ASP A 255 -1.60 7.26 -34.64
N PRO A 256 -2.37 6.34 -34.04
CA PRO A 256 -1.83 5.04 -33.61
C PRO A 256 -1.23 4.22 -34.74
N ALA A 257 -1.63 4.41 -36.01
CA ALA A 257 -1.01 3.69 -37.12
C ALA A 257 0.46 4.10 -37.33
N VAL A 258 0.81 5.36 -37.05
CA VAL A 258 2.20 5.85 -37.06
C VAL A 258 2.97 5.24 -35.89
N ALA A 259 2.37 5.17 -34.70
CA ALA A 259 2.97 4.52 -33.54
C ALA A 259 3.24 3.02 -33.80
N ALA A 260 2.29 2.30 -34.39
CA ALA A 260 2.45 0.91 -34.80
C ALA A 260 3.61 0.72 -35.79
N ALA A 261 3.71 1.62 -36.79
CA ALA A 261 4.77 1.58 -37.78
C ALA A 261 6.17 1.81 -37.18
N ASP A 262 6.24 2.62 -36.11
CA ASP A 262 7.47 2.89 -35.36
C ASP A 262 7.74 1.85 -34.24
N GLY A 263 6.89 0.83 -34.11
CA GLY A 263 7.12 -0.35 -33.27
C GLY A 263 6.44 -0.35 -31.90
N TYR A 264 5.52 0.59 -31.63
CA TYR A 264 4.71 0.60 -30.40
C TYR A 264 3.58 -0.42 -30.47
N ASP A 265 3.30 -1.11 -29.36
CA ASP A 265 2.17 -2.06 -29.27
C ASP A 265 0.83 -1.35 -29.01
N VAL A 266 0.18 -0.96 -30.09
CA VAL A 266 -1.14 -0.32 -30.10
C VAL A 266 -2.26 -1.25 -30.58
N GLY A 267 -2.01 -2.58 -30.58
CA GLY A 267 -2.94 -3.55 -31.18
C GLY A 267 -4.28 -3.69 -30.46
N ASN A 268 -4.35 -3.29 -29.20
CA ASN A 268 -5.55 -3.39 -28.37
C ASN A 268 -5.58 -2.26 -27.32
N ILE A 269 -5.69 -1.00 -27.76
CA ILE A 269 -5.84 0.14 -26.84
C ILE A 269 -7.18 0.04 -26.08
N PHE A 270 -7.15 0.16 -24.75
CA PHE A 270 -8.34 0.14 -23.90
C PHE A 270 -8.17 1.01 -22.64
N GLY A 271 -9.28 1.48 -22.05
CA GLY A 271 -9.23 2.25 -20.80
C GLY A 271 -8.72 3.67 -20.99
N LEU A 272 -8.30 4.32 -19.89
CA LEU A 272 -7.87 5.72 -19.86
C LEU A 272 -6.35 5.90 -19.71
N ASP A 273 -5.61 4.81 -19.47
CA ASP A 273 -4.17 4.81 -19.21
C ASP A 273 -3.51 3.59 -19.86
N TYR A 274 -3.66 3.45 -21.18
CA TYR A 274 -3.06 2.35 -21.93
C TYR A 274 -1.61 2.69 -22.27
N HIS A 275 -0.66 2.02 -21.62
CA HIS A 275 0.76 2.05 -21.99
C HIS A 275 0.98 1.17 -23.22
N ALA A 276 1.28 1.78 -24.36
CA ALA A 276 1.75 1.12 -25.56
C ALA A 276 3.28 1.03 -25.53
N PRO A 277 3.87 -0.13 -25.19
CA PRO A 277 5.33 -0.27 -25.08
C PRO A 277 6.01 -0.33 -26.44
N ASN A 278 7.28 0.11 -26.49
CA ASN A 278 8.21 -0.15 -27.58
C ASN A 278 9.43 -0.93 -27.06
N ALA A 279 9.44 -2.24 -27.30
CA ALA A 279 10.49 -3.13 -26.81
C ALA A 279 11.90 -2.76 -27.31
N ALA A 280 12.01 -2.09 -28.47
CA ALA A 280 13.30 -1.64 -28.97
C ALA A 280 13.85 -0.47 -28.15
N TYR A 281 13.00 0.45 -27.69
CA TYR A 281 13.42 1.60 -26.88
C TYR A 281 13.66 1.25 -25.42
N GLN A 282 12.90 0.31 -24.85
CA GLN A 282 13.11 -0.21 -23.49
C GLN A 282 14.52 -0.81 -23.24
N SER A 283 15.30 -1.07 -24.29
CA SER A 283 16.64 -1.68 -24.19
C SER A 283 17.68 -1.03 -25.12
N ASP A 284 17.47 0.23 -25.53
CA ASP A 284 18.39 0.92 -26.46
C ASP A 284 19.53 1.71 -25.78
N GLY A 285 19.61 1.62 -24.45
CA GLY A 285 20.59 2.29 -23.61
C GLY A 285 20.36 3.80 -23.45
N ARG A 286 19.18 4.32 -23.83
CA ARG A 286 18.77 5.71 -23.59
C ARG A 286 17.70 5.74 -22.51
N VAL A 287 17.74 6.78 -21.71
CA VAL A 287 16.72 7.10 -20.72
C VAL A 287 16.37 8.56 -20.90
N LEU A 288 15.09 8.89 -20.76
CA LEU A 288 14.57 10.25 -20.86
C LEU A 288 14.90 10.91 -22.21
N ASP A 289 14.72 10.18 -23.33
CA ASP A 289 14.88 10.70 -24.70
C ASP A 289 13.50 11.01 -25.32
N PRO A 290 13.11 12.29 -25.47
CA PRO A 290 11.82 12.68 -26.04
C PRO A 290 11.50 12.10 -27.41
N SER A 291 12.52 11.78 -28.21
CA SER A 291 12.31 11.22 -29.54
C SER A 291 12.03 9.71 -29.54
N ARG A 292 12.24 9.04 -28.39
CA ARG A 292 12.18 7.59 -28.22
C ARG A 292 11.64 7.20 -26.83
N PRO A 293 10.45 7.67 -26.43
CA PRO A 293 9.89 7.23 -25.16
C PRO A 293 9.63 5.73 -25.20
N GLU A 294 9.89 5.05 -24.09
CA GLU A 294 9.71 3.60 -23.96
C GLU A 294 8.24 3.20 -24.08
N ASN A 295 7.32 4.07 -23.64
CA ASN A 295 5.88 3.84 -23.70
C ASN A 295 5.13 5.11 -24.14
N LEU A 296 4.15 4.96 -25.02
CA LEU A 296 3.13 5.98 -25.28
C LEU A 296 1.92 5.70 -24.38
N ILE A 297 1.23 6.74 -23.94
CA ILE A 297 0.03 6.61 -23.12
C ILE A 297 -1.18 7.06 -23.94
N TYR A 298 -2.12 6.14 -24.16
CA TYR A 298 -3.39 6.43 -24.82
C TYR A 298 -4.56 6.32 -23.85
N ALA A 299 -5.53 7.20 -24.01
CA ALA A 299 -6.85 7.09 -23.41
C ALA A 299 -7.91 6.87 -24.49
N VAL A 300 -8.90 6.03 -24.22
CA VAL A 300 -10.02 5.81 -25.15
C VAL A 300 -11.06 6.91 -24.95
N GLY A 301 -11.13 7.84 -25.89
CA GLY A 301 -12.19 8.83 -26.00
C GLY A 301 -13.39 8.35 -26.82
N PRO A 302 -14.47 9.16 -26.89
CA PRO A 302 -15.67 8.84 -27.67
C PRO A 302 -15.40 8.69 -29.19
N ASP A 303 -14.42 9.43 -29.71
CA ASP A 303 -14.05 9.41 -31.13
C ASP A 303 -12.86 8.48 -31.45
N GLY A 304 -12.37 7.74 -30.45
CA GLY A 304 -11.24 6.83 -30.57
C GLY A 304 -10.10 7.13 -29.57
N PRO A 305 -8.96 6.44 -29.71
CA PRO A 305 -7.78 6.66 -28.88
C PRO A 305 -7.23 8.08 -29.02
N VAL A 306 -6.89 8.69 -27.89
CA VAL A 306 -6.21 9.99 -27.79
C VAL A 306 -4.87 9.77 -27.12
N LEU A 307 -3.79 10.30 -27.71
CA LEU A 307 -2.48 10.31 -27.07
C LEU A 307 -2.50 11.34 -25.94
N VAL A 308 -2.37 10.87 -24.69
CA VAL A 308 -2.43 11.74 -23.51
C VAL A 308 -1.06 12.01 -22.91
N GLY A 309 -0.08 11.15 -23.16
CA GLY A 309 1.25 11.27 -22.59
C GLY A 309 2.24 10.24 -23.08
N VAL A 310 3.37 10.22 -22.40
CA VAL A 310 4.40 9.18 -22.52
C VAL A 310 4.82 8.74 -21.12
N MET A 311 5.37 7.55 -21.02
CA MET A 311 6.07 7.08 -19.84
C MET A 311 7.49 6.69 -20.23
N TYR A 312 8.45 7.40 -19.66
CA TYR A 312 9.86 7.01 -19.72
C TYR A 312 10.11 5.91 -18.70
N GLU A 313 10.93 4.94 -19.05
CA GLU A 313 11.25 3.80 -18.19
C GLU A 313 12.76 3.61 -18.10
N ALA A 314 13.28 3.52 -16.88
CA ALA A 314 14.69 3.20 -16.66
C ALA A 314 14.93 1.71 -16.98
N GLU A 315 15.86 1.44 -17.89
CA GLU A 315 16.21 0.08 -18.34
C GLU A 315 16.71 -0.81 -17.19
N GLU A 316 17.47 -0.25 -16.25
CA GLU A 316 18.09 -1.00 -15.17
C GLU A 316 17.29 -0.92 -13.87
N LEU A 317 16.88 -2.09 -13.35
CA LEU A 317 16.17 -2.20 -12.08
C LEU A 317 16.96 -1.57 -10.92
N GLY A 318 16.30 -0.68 -10.17
CA GLY A 318 16.88 -0.01 -9.02
C GLY A 318 17.91 1.07 -9.34
N LYS A 319 18.14 1.39 -10.63
CA LYS A 319 18.84 2.63 -11.00
C LYS A 319 17.83 3.76 -11.09
N PRO A 320 18.07 4.88 -10.42
CA PRO A 320 17.18 6.02 -10.51
C PRO A 320 17.27 6.66 -11.89
N GLY A 321 16.14 7.18 -12.36
CA GLY A 321 16.05 8.02 -13.52
C GLY A 321 16.57 9.44 -13.25
N PRO A 322 16.91 10.20 -14.31
CA PRO A 322 17.39 11.58 -14.18
C PRO A 322 16.29 12.54 -13.68
N ALA A 323 16.50 13.18 -12.54
CA ALA A 323 15.54 14.12 -11.95
C ALA A 323 15.75 15.57 -12.46
N VAL A 324 15.56 15.81 -13.75
CA VAL A 324 15.89 17.09 -14.42
C VAL A 324 15.06 18.29 -13.92
N GLY A 325 13.81 18.06 -13.52
CA GLY A 325 12.92 19.08 -12.93
C GLY A 325 12.83 18.99 -11.41
N GLY A 326 13.75 18.29 -10.74
CA GLY A 326 13.75 18.14 -9.29
C GLY A 326 12.43 17.57 -8.74
N PRO A 327 11.72 18.28 -7.84
CA PRO A 327 10.46 17.82 -7.25
C PRO A 327 9.30 17.78 -8.26
N LEU A 328 9.44 18.33 -9.47
CA LEU A 328 8.43 18.26 -10.52
C LEU A 328 8.51 16.95 -11.32
N THR A 329 9.72 16.44 -11.60
CA THR A 329 9.90 15.23 -12.42
C THR A 329 10.20 14.03 -11.54
N VAL A 330 9.24 13.65 -10.70
CA VAL A 330 9.40 12.55 -9.75
C VAL A 330 9.24 11.22 -10.47
N TRP A 331 10.36 10.51 -10.61
CA TRP A 331 10.36 9.11 -11.01
C TRP A 331 9.77 8.24 -9.90
N HIS A 332 9.10 7.15 -10.25
CA HIS A 332 8.60 6.17 -9.28
C HIS A 332 8.78 4.75 -9.79
N GLY A 333 8.95 3.79 -8.88
CA GLY A 333 8.93 2.37 -9.21
C GLY A 333 7.64 1.72 -8.75
N HIS A 334 7.46 0.45 -9.10
CA HIS A 334 6.42 -0.39 -8.55
C HIS A 334 7.02 -1.56 -7.78
N ASP A 335 6.41 -1.88 -6.64
CA ASP A 335 6.74 -3.04 -5.81
C ASP A 335 5.48 -3.83 -5.47
N HIS A 336 5.63 -4.99 -4.87
CA HIS A 336 4.50 -5.81 -4.42
C HIS A 336 3.44 -6.10 -5.50
N ILE A 337 3.78 -5.95 -6.77
CA ILE A 337 2.93 -6.29 -7.92
C ILE A 337 2.96 -7.80 -8.14
N CYS A 338 1.83 -8.36 -8.55
CA CYS A 338 1.66 -9.77 -8.83
C CYS A 338 1.65 -9.98 -10.34
N PHE A 339 2.58 -10.78 -10.84
CA PHE A 339 2.71 -11.07 -12.27
C PHE A 339 2.28 -12.51 -12.57
N SER A 340 1.40 -12.67 -13.56
CA SER A 340 1.05 -13.98 -14.12
C SER A 340 2.11 -14.41 -15.11
N LEU A 341 2.57 -15.67 -15.06
CA LEU A 341 3.50 -16.19 -16.07
C LEU A 341 2.78 -16.69 -17.34
N THR A 342 1.47 -16.93 -17.28
CA THR A 342 0.70 -17.54 -18.39
C THR A 342 -0.77 -17.07 -18.41
N PRO A 343 -1.15 -16.11 -19.27
CA PRO A 343 -0.26 -15.29 -20.09
C PRO A 343 0.60 -14.33 -19.23
N PRO A 344 1.79 -13.93 -19.70
CA PRO A 344 2.58 -12.85 -19.09
C PRO A 344 1.75 -11.57 -19.00
N ALA A 345 1.41 -11.15 -17.77
CA ALA A 345 0.63 -9.93 -17.54
C ALA A 345 0.70 -9.52 -16.06
N LEU A 346 0.54 -8.22 -15.81
CA LEU A 346 0.19 -7.72 -14.49
C LEU A 346 -1.15 -8.32 -14.08
N ALA A 347 -1.15 -9.04 -12.95
CA ALA A 347 -2.30 -9.79 -12.44
C ALA A 347 -2.89 -9.17 -11.16
N GLY A 348 -2.32 -8.08 -10.68
CA GLY A 348 -2.80 -7.29 -9.54
C GLY A 348 -1.69 -6.93 -8.57
N LEU A 349 -2.08 -6.65 -7.34
CA LEU A 349 -1.19 -6.28 -6.23
C LEU A 349 -1.23 -7.34 -5.13
N THR A 350 -0.20 -7.36 -4.30
CA THR A 350 -0.16 -8.19 -3.09
C THR A 350 -1.28 -7.75 -2.15
N SER A 351 -2.12 -8.69 -1.72
CA SER A 351 -3.24 -8.38 -0.83
C SER A 351 -2.78 -7.81 0.52
N PRO A 352 -3.68 -7.18 1.31
CA PRO A 352 -3.40 -6.76 2.69
C PRO A 352 -2.95 -7.91 3.61
N TYR A 353 -3.12 -9.15 3.17
CA TYR A 353 -2.70 -10.35 3.88
C TYR A 353 -1.36 -10.91 3.39
N GLY A 354 -0.64 -10.19 2.53
CA GLY A 354 0.69 -10.57 2.05
C GLY A 354 0.68 -11.68 1.00
N VAL A 355 -0.45 -11.90 0.31
CA VAL A 355 -0.56 -12.95 -0.72
C VAL A 355 -0.96 -12.38 -2.07
N CYS A 356 -0.29 -12.85 -3.12
CA CYS A 356 -0.68 -12.64 -4.51
C CYS A 356 -1.82 -13.59 -4.95
N PRO A 357 -2.57 -13.25 -6.01
CA PRO A 357 -3.53 -14.17 -6.62
C PRO A 357 -2.89 -15.52 -6.98
N ALA A 358 -3.67 -16.59 -6.91
CA ALA A 358 -3.17 -17.94 -7.20
C ALA A 358 -2.62 -18.02 -8.63
N GLY A 359 -1.42 -18.60 -8.78
CA GLY A 359 -0.75 -18.74 -10.07
C GLY A 359 0.08 -17.53 -10.50
N THR A 360 0.27 -16.55 -9.62
CA THR A 360 1.08 -15.35 -9.88
C THR A 360 2.27 -15.28 -8.91
N LEU A 361 3.30 -14.53 -9.29
CA LEU A 361 4.50 -14.30 -8.49
C LEU A 361 4.63 -12.82 -8.14
N THR A 362 5.06 -12.53 -6.92
CA THR A 362 5.37 -11.15 -6.52
C THR A 362 6.66 -10.71 -7.18
N MET A 363 6.64 -9.56 -7.85
CA MET A 363 7.84 -8.87 -8.31
C MET A 363 8.32 -7.90 -7.22
N PRO A 364 9.61 -7.93 -6.86
CA PRO A 364 10.12 -7.11 -5.77
C PRO A 364 10.23 -5.62 -6.14
N ILE A 365 10.61 -5.28 -7.37
CA ILE A 365 10.71 -3.91 -7.87
C ILE A 365 10.71 -3.88 -9.41
N THR A 366 10.17 -2.82 -10.02
CA THR A 366 10.28 -2.51 -11.47
C THR A 366 11.40 -1.52 -11.77
N GLY A 367 11.62 -1.19 -13.05
CA GLY A 367 12.35 0.03 -13.41
C GLY A 367 11.61 1.26 -12.87
N GLU A 368 12.34 2.33 -12.59
CA GLU A 368 11.71 3.63 -12.32
C GLU A 368 11.04 4.16 -13.59
N MET A 369 9.93 4.86 -13.43
CA MET A 369 9.09 5.39 -14.49
C MET A 369 8.82 6.87 -14.24
N LEU A 370 8.80 7.67 -15.30
CA LEU A 370 8.38 9.07 -15.27
C LEU A 370 7.30 9.28 -16.34
N HIS A 371 6.10 9.63 -15.89
CA HIS A 371 5.00 10.00 -16.77
C HIS A 371 5.11 11.48 -17.12
N VAL A 372 4.97 11.78 -18.41
CA VAL A 372 4.88 13.15 -18.93
C VAL A 372 3.62 13.26 -19.77
N PHE A 373 2.65 14.01 -19.26
CA PHE A 373 1.39 14.25 -19.96
C PHE A 373 1.54 15.41 -20.94
N VAL A 374 1.12 15.19 -22.18
CA VAL A 374 1.38 16.11 -23.31
C VAL A 374 0.17 16.94 -23.71
N LEU A 375 -0.93 16.84 -22.95
CA LEU A 375 -2.12 17.67 -23.12
C LEU A 375 -1.85 19.08 -22.59
N ASP A 376 -2.19 20.11 -23.38
CA ASP A 376 -1.86 21.50 -23.02
C ASP A 376 -2.61 21.97 -21.77
N GLU A 377 -3.84 21.52 -21.55
CA GLU A 377 -4.70 21.86 -20.41
C GLU A 377 -4.51 20.95 -19.18
N ALA A 378 -3.58 20.00 -19.24
CA ALA A 378 -3.31 19.08 -18.12
C ALA A 378 -2.98 19.86 -16.84
N PRO A 379 -3.66 19.56 -15.71
CA PRO A 379 -3.45 20.27 -14.46
C PRO A 379 -2.08 19.94 -13.84
N ASP A 380 -1.65 18.70 -14.03
CA ASP A 380 -0.30 18.23 -13.73
C ASP A 380 0.30 17.57 -14.97
N ARG A 381 1.54 17.95 -15.28
CA ARG A 381 2.28 17.45 -16.43
C ARG A 381 3.18 16.27 -16.08
N PHE A 382 3.45 16.06 -14.80
CA PHE A 382 4.42 15.07 -14.32
C PHE A 382 3.88 14.32 -13.11
N GLY A 383 3.54 13.04 -13.28
CA GLY A 383 2.97 12.23 -12.20
C GLY A 383 1.68 11.55 -12.63
N HIS A 384 0.53 12.11 -12.25
CA HIS A 384 -0.78 11.54 -12.53
C HIS A 384 -1.76 12.55 -13.14
N LEU A 385 -2.66 12.07 -14.00
CA LEU A 385 -3.83 12.82 -14.47
C LEU A 385 -5.08 12.28 -13.79
N GLU A 386 -5.82 13.16 -13.12
CA GLU A 386 -7.09 12.81 -12.48
C GLU A 386 -8.09 12.26 -13.50
N GLU A 387 -8.72 11.13 -13.16
CA GLU A 387 -9.60 10.39 -14.07
C GLU A 387 -10.83 11.20 -14.49
N ASP A 388 -11.40 12.00 -13.57
CA ASP A 388 -12.56 12.85 -13.83
C ASP A 388 -12.20 14.04 -14.74
N TRP A 389 -11.05 14.67 -14.52
CA TRP A 389 -10.51 15.67 -15.44
C TRP A 389 -10.29 15.10 -16.84
N LEU A 390 -9.63 13.94 -16.94
CA LEU A 390 -9.33 13.31 -18.22
C LEU A 390 -10.63 12.88 -18.93
N THR A 391 -11.60 12.34 -18.18
CA THR A 391 -12.91 11.99 -18.73
C THR A 391 -13.64 13.21 -19.25
N ALA A 392 -13.64 14.33 -18.53
CA ALA A 392 -14.25 15.58 -18.99
C ALA A 392 -13.55 16.11 -20.25
N TYR A 393 -12.21 16.08 -20.26
CA TYR A 393 -11.39 16.47 -21.40
C TYR A 393 -11.73 15.67 -22.66
N LEU A 394 -11.77 14.33 -22.56
CA LEU A 394 -12.08 13.44 -23.68
C LEU A 394 -13.50 13.62 -24.22
N ASN A 395 -14.46 14.00 -23.36
CA ASN A 395 -15.85 14.22 -23.76
C ASN A 395 -16.12 15.67 -24.21
N GLY A 396 -15.14 16.57 -24.15
CA GLY A 396 -15.33 18.00 -24.42
C GLY A 396 -16.28 18.68 -23.41
N GLU A 397 -16.34 18.13 -22.19
CA GLU A 397 -17.12 18.69 -21.09
C GLU A 397 -16.33 19.82 -20.38
N PRO A 398 -17.01 20.69 -19.60
CA PRO A 398 -16.32 21.64 -18.75
C PRO A 398 -15.34 20.91 -17.81
N LEU A 399 -14.07 21.30 -17.85
CA LEU A 399 -13.03 20.71 -16.99
C LEU A 399 -13.34 21.04 -15.52
N PRO A 400 -13.20 20.07 -14.60
CA PRO A 400 -13.37 20.31 -13.18
C PRO A 400 -12.33 21.33 -12.69
N GLU A 401 -12.69 22.11 -11.67
CA GLU A 401 -11.69 22.88 -10.93
C GLU A 401 -10.76 21.88 -10.24
N VAL A 402 -9.46 21.98 -10.53
CA VAL A 402 -8.44 21.17 -9.89
C VAL A 402 -8.49 21.45 -8.39
N TYR A 403 -8.84 20.45 -7.58
CA TYR A 403 -8.85 20.59 -6.13
C TYR A 403 -7.40 20.55 -5.60
N GLY A 404 -6.63 21.61 -5.87
CA GLY A 404 -5.20 21.68 -5.59
C GLY A 404 -4.68 22.99 -4.98
N GLU A 405 -5.49 24.04 -4.88
CA GLU A 405 -5.21 25.13 -3.94
C GLU A 405 -6.09 24.92 -2.71
N ALA A 406 -5.51 24.33 -1.66
CA ALA A 406 -5.97 24.58 -0.31
C ALA A 406 -5.83 26.10 -0.07
N SER A 407 -6.87 26.84 -0.42
CA SER A 407 -7.01 28.23 0.01
C SER A 407 -6.99 28.21 1.53
N ASP A 408 -5.97 28.83 2.12
CA ASP A 408 -5.96 29.27 3.52
C ASP A 408 -7.33 29.91 3.87
N SER A 409 -8.12 29.21 4.69
CA SER A 409 -9.15 29.83 5.55
C SER A 409 -9.52 28.95 6.74
#